data_AF-A0A392Q162-F1
#
_entry.id   AF-A0A392Q162-F1
#
_cell.length_a   1.000
_cell.length_b   1.000
_cell.length_c   1.000
_cell.angle_alpha   90.00
_cell.angle_beta   90.00
_cell.angle_gamma   90.00
#
_symmetry.space_group_name_H-M   'P 1'
#
loop_
_entity.id
_entity.type
_entity.pdbx_description
1 polymer ?
#
loop_
_entity_poly.entity_id
_entity_poly.type
_entity_poly.pdbx_seq_one_letter_code
_entity_poly.pdbx_strand_id
1 'polypeptide(L)'
;SNGCKGGNYYSAFKFATTTHNGAIPSEYDYPFKGIQQTCNNDIIGAAGFDGYQFLNPGDEQQLLLAVAQQPVAVTIASGHQEFHQFSGDGIYSGACGPNISHGVTAT
;
A
#
# COMPACT_ATOMS: atom_id res chain seq x y z
N SER A 1 2.58 11.13 -6.47
CA SER A 1 1.20 10.61 -6.57
C SER A 1 0.24 11.74 -6.87
N ASN A 2 -0.99 11.44 -7.30
CA ASN A 2 -2.01 12.42 -7.70
C ASN A 2 -3.16 12.49 -6.69
N GLY A 3 -2.86 12.36 -5.39
CA GLY A 3 -3.85 12.34 -4.32
C GLY A 3 -4.94 11.30 -4.54
N CYS A 4 -6.21 11.72 -4.46
CA CYS A 4 -7.38 10.85 -4.63
C CYS A 4 -7.54 10.29 -6.05
N LYS A 5 -6.76 10.75 -7.04
CA LYS A 5 -6.77 10.20 -8.41
C LYS A 5 -5.83 9.00 -8.59
N GLY A 6 -5.19 8.55 -7.51
CA GLY A 6 -4.33 7.38 -7.48
C GLY A 6 -2.84 7.71 -7.39
N GLY A 7 -2.06 6.63 -7.29
CA GLY A 7 -0.61 6.67 -7.10
C GLY A 7 -0.05 5.27 -6.92
N ASN A 8 1.22 5.20 -6.55
CA ASN A 8 1.91 3.94 -6.24
C ASN A 8 2.52 4.00 -4.84
N TYR A 9 2.54 2.86 -4.13
CA TYR A 9 3.12 2.76 -2.80
C TYR A 9 4.62 3.08 -2.79
N TYR A 10 5.35 2.79 -3.89
CA TYR A 10 6.75 3.19 -4.05
C TYR A 10 6.96 4.70 -3.91
N SER A 11 6.16 5.55 -4.55
CA SER A 11 6.34 7.00 -4.42
C SER A 11 6.05 7.47 -3.00
N ALA A 12 5.14 6.81 -2.29
CA ALA A 12 4.87 7.10 -0.89
C ALA A 12 6.07 6.73 0.00
N PHE A 13 6.64 5.53 -0.17
CA PHE A 13 7.84 5.13 0.57
C PHE A 13 9.03 6.03 0.26
N LYS A 14 9.26 6.34 -1.02
CA LYS A 14 10.30 7.27 -1.45
C LYS A 14 10.10 8.65 -0.83
N PHE A 15 8.88 9.18 -0.83
CA PHE A 15 8.59 10.48 -0.25
C PHE A 15 8.89 10.50 1.24
N ALA A 16 8.41 9.51 2.00
CA ALA A 16 8.67 9.40 3.43
C ALA A 16 10.18 9.33 3.73
N THR A 17 10.93 8.46 3.04
CA THR A 17 12.37 8.30 3.30
C THR A 17 13.20 9.51 2.87
N THR A 18 12.85 10.17 1.76
CA THR A 18 13.66 11.28 1.22
C THR A 18 13.31 12.65 1.78
N THR A 19 12.07 12.87 2.23
CA THR A 19 11.60 14.17 2.71
C THR A 19 11.49 14.22 4.23
N HIS A 20 11.20 13.09 4.86
CA HIS A 20 10.97 13.01 6.31
C HIS A 20 11.86 11.98 7.01
N ASN A 21 12.94 11.52 6.37
CA ASN A 21 13.88 10.51 6.91
C ASN A 21 13.15 9.26 7.43
N GLY A 22 12.07 8.86 6.75
CA GLY A 22 11.29 7.67 7.09
C GLY A 22 10.24 7.89 8.18
N ALA A 23 10.15 9.08 8.76
CA ALA A 23 9.17 9.40 9.80
C ALA A 23 7.74 9.41 9.24
N ILE A 24 6.83 8.76 9.98
CA ILE A 24 5.39 8.70 9.69
C ILE A 24 4.63 9.22 10.91
N PRO A 25 3.74 10.21 10.75
CA PRO A 25 2.93 10.73 11.85
C PRO A 25 1.87 9.71 12.28
N SER A 26 1.34 9.87 13.49
CA SER A 26 0.19 9.08 13.92
C SER A 26 -1.09 9.53 13.19
N GLU A 27 -2.09 8.65 13.12
CA GLU A 27 -3.43 9.00 12.60
C GLU A 27 -4.10 10.11 13.43
N TYR A 28 -3.74 10.24 14.71
CA TYR A 28 -4.23 11.32 15.56
C TYR A 28 -3.66 12.68 15.15
N ASP A 29 -2.36 12.73 14.86
CA ASP A 29 -1.65 13.97 14.49
C ASP A 29 -1.90 14.36 13.02
N TYR A 30 -2.13 13.38 12.15
CA TYR A 30 -2.45 13.59 10.73
C TYR A 30 -3.66 12.74 10.29
N PRO A 31 -4.89 13.13 10.68
CA PRO A 31 -6.08 12.32 10.44
C PRO A 31 -6.51 12.27 8.97
N PHE A 32 -6.93 11.10 8.52
CA PHE A 32 -7.46 10.86 7.19
C PHE A 32 -8.75 11.65 6.96
N LYS A 33 -8.82 12.33 5.79
CA LYS A 33 -9.96 13.18 5.42
C LYS A 33 -10.77 12.66 4.24
N GLY A 34 -10.33 11.58 3.57
CA GLY A 34 -10.98 11.08 2.35
C GLY A 34 -10.79 11.96 1.11
N ILE A 35 -10.20 13.15 1.24
CA ILE A 35 -9.94 14.10 0.16
C ILE A 35 -8.52 14.65 0.27
N GLN A 36 -7.91 14.99 -0.87
CA GLN A 36 -6.60 15.65 -0.88
C GLN A 36 -6.72 17.05 -0.25
N GLN A 37 -5.77 17.37 0.61
CA GLN A 37 -5.61 18.69 1.24
C GLN A 37 -4.24 19.27 0.88
N THR A 38 -4.01 20.52 1.28
CA THR A 38 -2.66 21.10 1.25
C THR A 38 -1.75 20.31 2.18
N CYS A 39 -0.50 20.07 1.77
CA CYS A 39 0.48 19.35 2.57
C CYS A 39 0.82 20.13 3.84
N ASN A 40 0.65 19.50 5.00
CA ASN A 40 1.25 19.99 6.25
C ASN A 40 2.59 19.27 6.46
N ASN A 41 3.70 20.00 6.32
CA ASN A 41 5.04 19.43 6.44
C ASN A 41 5.55 19.40 7.89
N ASP A 42 4.86 20.06 8.81
CA ASP A 42 5.22 20.11 10.23
C ASP A 42 4.70 18.87 10.93
N ILE A 43 5.29 17.72 10.61
CA ILE A 43 4.92 16.42 11.18
C ILE A 43 5.86 16.04 12.34
N ILE A 44 5.29 15.40 13.35
CA ILE A 44 6.03 14.70 14.40
C ILE A 44 5.93 13.21 14.10
N GLY A 45 7.07 12.54 13.90
CA GLY A 45 7.11 11.10 13.62
C GLY A 45 6.68 10.29 14.83
N ALA A 46 5.65 9.46 14.67
CA ALA A 46 5.21 8.49 15.67
C ALA A 46 5.78 7.09 15.40
N ALA A 47 6.10 6.80 14.14
CA ALA A 47 6.79 5.59 13.70
C ALA A 47 7.71 5.92 12.53
N GLY A 48 8.48 4.94 12.05
CA GLY A 48 9.28 5.12 10.85
C GLY A 48 9.96 3.85 10.38
N PHE A 49 10.65 3.98 9.25
CA PHE A 49 11.40 2.91 8.62
C PHE A 49 12.59 3.48 7.85
N ASP A 50 13.69 2.72 7.80
CA ASP A 50 14.94 3.21 7.22
C ASP A 50 15.01 3.05 5.70
N GLY A 51 14.18 2.17 5.13
CA GLY A 51 14.19 1.89 3.71
C GLY A 51 13.16 0.87 3.26
N TYR A 52 13.18 0.56 1.97
CA TYR A 52 12.29 -0.40 1.35
C TYR A 52 13.02 -1.14 0.23
N GLN A 53 12.53 -2.33 -0.09
CA GLN A 53 13.06 -3.15 -1.17
C GLN A 53 11.92 -3.63 -2.07
N PHE A 54 12.27 -3.96 -3.31
CA PHE A 54 11.35 -4.57 -4.25
C PHE A 54 11.60 -6.07 -4.32
N LEU A 55 10.51 -6.82 -4.35
CA LEU A 55 10.53 -8.22 -4.75
C LEU A 55 10.45 -8.30 -6.29
N ASN A 56 10.91 -9.41 -6.84
CA ASN A 56 10.77 -9.67 -8.26
C ASN A 56 9.28 -9.85 -8.60
N PRO A 57 8.72 -9.09 -9.55
CA PRO A 57 7.32 -9.25 -9.94
C PRO A 57 7.04 -10.66 -10.44
N GLY A 58 5.97 -11.29 -9.94
CA GLY A 58 5.55 -12.64 -10.35
C GLY A 58 6.23 -13.79 -9.60
N ASP A 59 7.11 -13.51 -8.63
CA ASP A 59 7.74 -14.53 -7.78
C ASP A 59 6.93 -14.73 -6.49
N GLU A 60 5.91 -15.59 -6.54
CA GLU A 60 5.06 -15.89 -5.38
C GLU A 60 5.82 -16.55 -4.22
N GLN A 61 6.88 -17.31 -4.52
CA GLN A 61 7.69 -17.94 -3.48
C GLN A 61 8.48 -16.88 -2.70
N GLN A 62 9.07 -15.91 -3.41
CA GLN A 62 9.73 -14.78 -2.76
C GLN A 62 8.74 -13.92 -1.96
N LEU A 63 7.54 -13.69 -2.50
CA LEU A 63 6.48 -12.99 -1.77
C LEU A 63 6.09 -13.72 -0.48
N LEU A 64 5.89 -15.04 -0.54
CA LEU A 64 5.57 -15.86 0.64
C LEU A 64 6.64 -15.72 1.73
N LEU A 65 7.93 -15.79 1.36
CA LEU A 65 9.03 -15.65 2.31
C LEU A 65 9.12 -14.24 2.91
N ALA A 66 8.77 -13.21 2.14
CA ALA A 66 8.75 -11.83 2.62
C ALA A 66 7.57 -11.57 3.58
N VAL A 67 6.37 -12.04 3.24
CA VAL A 67 5.17 -11.92 4.09
C VAL A 67 5.36 -12.64 5.42
N ALA A 68 6.05 -13.78 5.42
CA ALA A 68 6.39 -14.49 6.66
C ALA A 68 7.27 -13.68 7.63
N GLN A 69 7.95 -12.63 7.16
CA GLN A 69 8.81 -11.77 7.97
C GLN A 69 8.11 -10.45 8.36
N GLN A 70 7.33 -9.87 7.45
CA GLN A 70 6.64 -8.60 7.68
C GLN A 70 5.52 -8.39 6.65
N PRO A 71 4.52 -7.55 6.95
CA PRO A 71 3.55 -7.11 5.95
C PRO A 71 4.21 -6.53 4.68
N VAL A 72 3.69 -6.90 3.51
CA VAL A 72 4.21 -6.49 2.20
C VAL A 72 3.15 -5.71 1.43
N ALA A 73 3.51 -4.52 0.94
CA ALA A 73 2.66 -3.77 0.02
C ALA A 73 2.68 -4.42 -1.37
N VAL A 74 1.50 -4.79 -1.87
CA VAL A 74 1.31 -5.44 -3.17
C VAL A 74 0.21 -4.74 -3.95
N THR A 75 0.09 -5.06 -5.24
CA THR A 75 -1.00 -4.57 -6.07
C THR A 75 -1.74 -5.72 -6.75
N ILE A 76 -3.06 -5.58 -6.83
CA ILE A 76 -3.97 -6.59 -7.37
C ILE A 76 -4.88 -6.00 -8.45
N ALA A 77 -5.44 -6.87 -9.28
CA ALA A 77 -6.56 -6.53 -10.15
C ALA A 77 -7.87 -6.72 -9.38
N SER A 78 -8.55 -5.62 -9.05
CA SER A 78 -9.80 -5.65 -8.28
C SER A 78 -11.05 -5.34 -9.11
N GLY A 79 -10.92 -5.04 -10.40
CA GLY A 79 -12.01 -4.50 -11.21
C GLY A 79 -13.13 -5.48 -11.60
N HIS A 80 -13.02 -6.76 -11.23
CA HIS A 80 -14.05 -7.75 -11.53
C HIS A 80 -15.21 -7.66 -10.52
N GLN A 81 -16.45 -7.72 -11.03
CA GLN A 81 -17.65 -7.63 -10.19
C GLN A 81 -17.71 -8.73 -9.11
N GLU A 82 -17.26 -9.94 -9.43
CA GLU A 82 -17.18 -11.05 -8.47
C GLU A 82 -16.27 -10.71 -7.29
N PHE A 83 -15.15 -10.01 -7.52
CA PHE A 83 -14.25 -9.57 -6.45
C PHE A 83 -14.92 -8.52 -5.55
N HIS A 84 -15.67 -7.57 -6.12
CA HIS A 84 -16.41 -6.57 -5.34
C HIS A 84 -17.54 -7.19 -4.48
N GLN A 85 -18.12 -8.30 -4.94
CA GLN A 85 -19.19 -9.01 -4.24
C GLN A 85 -18.66 -10.10 -3.30
N PHE A 86 -17.38 -10.43 -3.39
CA PHE A 86 -16.76 -11.42 -2.54
C PHE A 86 -16.96 -11.01 -1.07
N SER A 87 -17.76 -11.80 -0.39
CA SER A 87 -18.20 -11.54 0.97
C SER A 87 -18.06 -12.85 1.73
N GLY A 88 -17.08 -12.94 2.64
CA GLY A 88 -17.04 -14.02 3.62
C GLY A 88 -15.74 -14.80 3.72
N ASP A 89 -15.81 -15.83 4.57
CA ASP A 89 -14.77 -16.81 4.87
C ASP A 89 -14.49 -17.71 3.65
N GLY A 90 -13.21 -17.86 3.31
CA GLY A 90 -12.78 -18.73 2.22
C GLY A 90 -11.69 -18.11 1.36
N ILE A 91 -11.31 -18.82 0.29
CA ILE A 91 -10.30 -18.38 -0.68
C ILE A 91 -11.04 -17.88 -1.93
N TYR A 92 -10.82 -16.62 -2.29
CA TYR A 92 -11.29 -16.11 -3.58
C TYR A 92 -10.50 -16.79 -4.71
N SER A 93 -11.20 -17.56 -5.55
CA SER A 93 -10.64 -18.26 -6.71
C SER A 93 -11.31 -17.84 -8.03
N GLY A 94 -11.95 -16.68 -8.05
CA GLY A 94 -12.61 -16.12 -9.24
C GLY A 94 -11.62 -15.57 -10.26
N ALA A 95 -12.12 -15.14 -11.40
CA ALA A 95 -11.28 -14.57 -12.44
C ALA A 95 -10.60 -13.27 -11.96
N CYS A 96 -9.34 -13.09 -12.35
CA CYS A 96 -8.61 -11.84 -12.23
C CYS A 96 -8.04 -11.46 -13.60
N GLY A 97 -8.15 -10.18 -13.95
CA GLY A 97 -7.66 -9.64 -15.22
C GLY A 97 -6.24 -9.10 -15.11
N PRO A 98 -5.61 -8.73 -16.25
CA PRO A 98 -4.27 -8.13 -16.25
C PRO A 98 -4.24 -6.69 -15.70
N ASN A 99 -5.42 -6.09 -15.47
CA ASN A 99 -5.58 -4.70 -15.07
C ASN A 99 -5.39 -4.53 -13.56
N ILE A 100 -4.12 -4.44 -13.15
CA ILE A 100 -3.73 -4.11 -11.78
C ILE A 100 -4.14 -2.67 -11.46
N SER A 101 -4.98 -2.48 -10.45
CA SER A 101 -5.64 -1.19 -10.18
C SER A 101 -5.68 -0.79 -8.70
N HIS A 102 -5.36 -1.71 -7.79
CA HIS A 102 -5.56 -1.50 -6.37
C HIS A 102 -4.36 -1.95 -5.55
N GLY A 103 -3.88 -1.09 -4.65
CA GLY A 103 -2.81 -1.40 -3.71
C GLY A 103 -3.38 -1.94 -2.42
N VAL A 104 -2.84 -3.05 -1.92
CA VAL A 104 -3.25 -3.71 -0.69
C VAL A 104 -2.01 -4.16 0.10
N THR A 105 -2.22 -4.68 1.30
CA THR A 105 -1.17 -5.26 2.13
C THR A 105 -1.41 -6.76 2.27
N ALA A 106 -0.39 -7.55 1.92
CA ALA A 106 -0.34 -8.97 2.27
C ALA A 106 0.23 -9.10 3.69
N THR A 107 -0.47 -9.82 4.56
CA THR A 107 -0.17 -9.95 6.00
C THR A 107 -0.26 -11.40 6.43
#